data_AF-A0A2Z7AP58-F1
#
_entry.id   AF-A0A2Z7AP58-F1
#
_cell.length_a   1.000
_cell.length_b   1.000
_cell.length_c   1.000
_cell.angle_alpha   90.00
_cell.angle_beta   90.00
_cell.angle_gamma   90.00
#
_symmetry.space_group_name_H-M   'P 1'
#
loop_
_entity.id
_entity.type
_entity.pdbx_description
1 polymer ?
#
loop_
_entity_poly.entity_id
_entity_poly.type
_entity_poly.pdbx_seq_one_letter_code
_entity_poly.pdbx_strand_id
1 'polypeptide(L)'
;MKNPLAAILDSNKLTGANYLDCVRNLKIVLDSKKLLYTLEKSPPKEAPAGVSPEELTKLNTWWDQELKARFYILASISNELQRLIEETWYAADIHHHLKELHGENSRAKRFTKRT
;
A
#
# COMPACT_ATOMS: atom_id res chain seq x y z
N MET A 1 -20.08 6.63 -17.57
CA MET A 1 -18.67 6.37 -17.94
C MET A 1 -17.96 5.76 -16.74
N LYS A 2 -17.23 4.65 -16.90
CA LYS A 2 -16.43 4.08 -15.79
C LYS A 2 -15.20 4.98 -15.56
N ASN A 3 -14.83 5.21 -14.31
CA ASN A 3 -13.61 5.94 -13.96
C ASN A 3 -12.40 5.17 -14.53
N PRO A 4 -11.55 5.79 -15.38
CA PRO A 4 -10.44 5.10 -16.03
C PRO A 4 -9.43 4.52 -15.03
N LEU A 5 -9.23 5.17 -13.87
CA LEU A 5 -8.35 4.67 -12.81
C LEU A 5 -8.95 3.43 -12.12
N ALA A 6 -10.26 3.40 -11.93
CA ALA A 6 -10.94 2.23 -11.38
C ALA A 6 -10.86 1.03 -12.36
N ALA A 7 -11.01 1.30 -13.66
CA ALA A 7 -10.88 0.28 -14.69
C ALA A 7 -9.47 -0.33 -14.75
N ILE A 8 -8.42 0.46 -14.50
CA ILE A 8 -7.03 -0.04 -14.43
C ILE A 8 -6.86 -1.06 -13.30
N LEU A 9 -7.41 -0.79 -12.11
CA LEU A 9 -7.34 -1.69 -10.96
C LEU A 9 -8.16 -2.97 -11.20
N ASP A 10 -9.38 -2.84 -11.73
CA ASP A 10 -10.25 -3.98 -11.99
C ASP A 10 -9.69 -4.92 -13.06
N SER A 11 -9.02 -4.39 -14.08
CA SER A 11 -8.49 -5.19 -15.20
C SER A 11 -7.20 -5.94 -14.86
N ASN A 12 -6.51 -5.57 -13.77
CA ASN A 12 -5.20 -6.10 -13.41
C ASN A 12 -5.11 -6.52 -11.95
N LYS A 13 -6.21 -7.03 -11.38
CA LYS A 13 -6.21 -7.52 -10.00
C LYS A 13 -5.09 -8.53 -9.76
N LEU A 14 -4.42 -8.42 -8.62
CA LEU A 14 -3.36 -9.31 -8.23
C LEU A 14 -3.91 -10.73 -8.05
N THR A 15 -3.50 -11.65 -8.92
CA THR A 15 -3.78 -13.09 -8.83
C THR A 15 -2.54 -13.89 -8.43
N GLY A 16 -1.44 -13.20 -8.16
CA GLY A 16 -0.13 -13.75 -7.81
C GLY A 16 0.84 -13.77 -8.99
N ALA A 17 0.44 -14.31 -10.14
CA ALA A 17 1.30 -14.42 -11.33
C ALA A 17 1.64 -13.06 -11.98
N ASN A 18 0.85 -12.02 -11.72
CA ASN A 18 0.96 -10.69 -12.31
C ASN A 18 1.43 -9.61 -11.31
N TYR A 19 2.19 -10.00 -10.28
CA TYR A 19 2.59 -9.11 -9.19
C TYR A 19 3.19 -7.78 -9.63
N LEU A 20 4.20 -7.82 -10.50
CA LEU A 20 4.89 -6.63 -11.00
C LEU A 20 3.96 -5.69 -11.76
N ASP A 21 3.06 -6.24 -12.58
CA ASP A 21 2.11 -5.44 -13.36
C ASP A 21 1.04 -4.81 -12.47
N CYS A 22 0.52 -5.57 -11.50
CA CYS A 22 -0.43 -5.05 -10.53
C CYS A 22 0.18 -3.93 -9.69
N VAL A 23 1.40 -4.11 -9.17
CA VAL A 23 2.09 -3.08 -8.37
C VAL A 23 2.37 -1.83 -9.20
N ARG A 24 2.77 -1.97 -10.47
CA ARG A 24 2.95 -0.84 -11.38
C ARG A 24 1.65 -0.05 -11.56
N ASN A 25 0.54 -0.73 -11.82
CA ASN A 25 -0.77 -0.11 -12.01
C ASN A 25 -1.28 0.57 -10.73
N LEU A 26 -1.10 -0.07 -9.58
CA LEU A 26 -1.41 0.50 -8.27
C LEU A 26 -0.62 1.80 -8.03
N LYS A 27 0.70 1.81 -8.31
CA LYS A 27 1.53 3.01 -8.17
C LYS A 27 1.04 4.16 -9.06
N ILE A 28 0.62 3.88 -10.30
CA ILE A 28 0.05 4.90 -11.20
C ILE A 28 -1.22 5.51 -10.60
N VAL A 29 -2.13 4.68 -10.07
CA VAL A 29 -3.38 5.16 -9.46
C VAL A 29 -3.09 5.98 -8.21
N LEU A 30 -2.20 5.52 -7.31
CA LEU A 30 -1.85 6.25 -6.10
C LEU A 30 -1.13 7.57 -6.39
N ASP A 31 -0.22 7.60 -7.36
CA ASP A 31 0.49 8.81 -7.76
C ASP A 31 -0.47 9.86 -8.35
N SER A 32 -1.45 9.43 -9.16
CA SER A 32 -2.52 10.32 -9.65
C SER A 32 -3.37 10.95 -8.53
N LYS A 33 -3.35 10.36 -7.34
CA LYS A 33 -4.05 10.84 -6.13
C LYS A 33 -3.12 11.50 -5.12
N LYS A 34 -1.82 11.62 -5.42
CA LYS A 34 -0.77 12.09 -4.50
C LYS A 34 -0.66 11.25 -3.22
N LEU A 35 -0.92 9.95 -3.34
CA LEU A 35 -0.92 9.00 -2.23
C LEU A 35 0.29 8.05 -2.27
N LEU A 36 1.17 8.13 -3.26
CA LEU A 36 2.26 7.15 -3.42
C LEU A 36 3.14 6.99 -2.16
N TYR A 37 3.35 8.09 -1.43
CA TYR A 37 4.17 8.12 -0.22
C TYR A 37 3.61 7.25 0.93
N THR A 38 2.31 6.94 0.93
CA THR A 38 1.68 6.09 1.96
C THR A 38 2.11 4.62 1.85
N LEU A 39 2.71 4.22 0.72
CA LEU A 39 3.32 2.89 0.57
C LEU A 39 4.64 2.74 1.33
N GLU A 40 5.25 3.85 1.73
CA GLU A 40 6.56 3.91 2.38
C GLU A 40 6.47 4.41 3.83
N LYS A 41 5.43 5.19 4.14
CA LYS A 41 5.27 5.83 5.45
C LYS A 41 3.85 5.61 5.96
N SER A 42 3.76 5.09 7.17
CA SER A 42 2.50 4.98 7.91
C SER A 42 2.35 6.17 8.86
N PRO A 43 1.14 6.71 9.04
CA PRO A 43 0.87 7.63 10.13
C PRO A 43 1.04 6.92 11.48
N PRO A 44 1.29 7.66 12.58
CA PRO A 44 1.30 7.07 13.92
C PRO A 44 -0.08 6.45 14.23
N LYS A 45 -0.09 5.40 15.06
CA LYS A 45 -1.32 4.70 15.44
C LYS A 45 -2.29 5.60 16.22
N GLU A 46 -1.74 6.55 16.97
CA GLU A 46 -2.46 7.48 17.83
C GLU A 46 -1.85 8.88 17.71
N ALA A 47 -2.64 9.91 18.02
CA ALA A 47 -2.14 11.28 18.08
C ALA A 47 -1.18 11.45 19.27
N PRO A 48 0.01 12.06 19.08
CA PRO A 48 0.89 12.40 20.19
C PRO A 48 0.20 13.34 21.19
N ALA A 49 0.52 13.18 22.48
CA ALA A 49 0.02 14.08 23.50
C ALA A 49 0.53 15.51 23.28
N GLY A 50 -0.35 16.50 23.42
CA GLY A 50 0.01 17.91 23.30
C GLY A 50 0.16 18.43 21.87
N VAL A 51 -0.31 17.68 20.86
CA VAL A 51 -0.32 18.15 19.47
C VAL A 51 -1.18 19.41 19.31
N SER A 52 -0.71 20.38 18.53
CA SER A 52 -1.48 21.59 18.26
C SER A 52 -2.69 21.30 17.35
N PRO A 53 -3.75 22.15 17.34
CA PRO A 53 -4.89 21.95 16.43
C PRO A 53 -4.51 21.88 14.94
N GLU A 54 -3.47 22.62 14.53
CA GLU A 54 -2.97 22.60 13.15
C GLU A 54 -2.30 21.26 12.82
N GLU A 55 -1.47 20.75 13.73
CA GLU A 55 -0.83 19.44 13.57
C GLU A 55 -1.85 18.30 13.62
N LEU A 56 -2.87 18.40 14.46
CA LEU A 56 -3.97 17.43 14.52
C LEU A 56 -4.72 17.37 13.17
N THR A 57 -4.94 18.53 12.55
CA THR A 57 -5.59 18.61 11.22
C THR A 57 -4.73 17.94 10.15
N LYS A 58 -3.40 18.16 10.16
CA LYS A 58 -2.46 17.50 9.26
C LYS A 58 -2.45 15.99 9.49
N LEU A 59 -2.47 15.55 10.76
CA LEU A 59 -2.51 14.13 11.12
C LEU A 59 -3.80 13.44 10.66
N ASN A 60 -4.95 14.07 10.87
CA ASN A 60 -6.24 13.57 10.36
C ASN A 60 -6.24 13.44 8.84
N THR A 61 -5.71 14.45 8.14
CA THR A 61 -5.56 14.39 6.68
C THR A 61 -4.70 13.20 6.26
N TRP A 62 -3.62 12.93 7.00
CA TRP A 62 -2.76 11.80 6.70
C TRP A 62 -3.45 10.45 6.96
N TRP A 63 -4.20 10.30 8.05
CA TRP A 63 -5.02 9.09 8.29
C TRP A 63 -6.06 8.88 7.18
N ASP A 64 -6.72 9.93 6.71
CA ASP A 64 -7.66 9.85 5.59
C ASP A 64 -6.99 9.40 4.28
N GLN A 65 -5.78 9.89 4.03
CA GLN A 65 -4.97 9.54 2.87
C GLN A 65 -4.49 8.08 2.93
N GLU A 66 -4.07 7.63 4.11
CA GLU A 66 -3.69 6.25 4.40
C GLU A 66 -4.87 5.29 4.14
N LEU A 67 -6.05 5.62 4.67
CA LEU A 67 -7.26 4.83 4.50
C LEU A 67 -7.64 4.72 3.01
N LYS A 68 -7.54 5.81 2.26
CA LYS A 68 -7.77 5.81 0.80
C LYS A 68 -6.77 4.90 0.09
N ALA A 69 -5.49 4.98 0.43
CA ALA A 69 -4.47 4.14 -0.17
C ALA A 69 -4.72 2.65 0.11
N ARG A 70 -5.11 2.31 1.35
CA ARG A 70 -5.52 0.95 1.72
C ARG A 70 -6.66 0.44 0.84
N PHE A 71 -7.69 1.25 0.60
CA PHE A 71 -8.79 0.85 -0.29
C PHE A 71 -8.36 0.63 -1.74
N TYR A 72 -7.43 1.43 -2.27
CA TYR A 72 -6.88 1.19 -3.61
C TYR A 72 -6.07 -0.11 -3.66
N ILE A 73 -5.29 -0.41 -2.62
CA ILE A 73 -4.56 -1.68 -2.52
C ILE A 73 -5.54 -2.85 -2.50
N LEU A 74 -6.55 -2.82 -1.62
CA LEU A 74 -7.56 -3.87 -1.55
C LEU A 74 -8.29 -4.04 -2.89
N ALA A 75 -8.70 -2.94 -3.54
CA ALA A 75 -9.34 -2.99 -4.86
C ALA A 75 -8.44 -3.58 -5.95
N SER A 76 -7.12 -3.46 -5.82
CA SER A 76 -6.12 -4.01 -6.74
C SER A 76 -5.84 -5.49 -6.53
N ILE A 77 -6.47 -6.15 -5.56
CA ILE A 77 -6.13 -7.53 -5.15
C ILE A 77 -7.33 -8.46 -5.40
N SER A 78 -7.06 -9.74 -5.69
CA SER A 78 -8.11 -10.76 -5.83
C SER A 78 -8.85 -10.99 -4.52
N ASN A 79 -10.09 -11.47 -4.58
CA ASN A 79 -10.89 -11.76 -3.38
C ASN A 79 -10.21 -12.79 -2.44
N GLU A 80 -9.45 -13.71 -3.00
CA GLU A 80 -8.71 -14.72 -2.22
C GLU A 80 -7.60 -14.06 -1.39
N LEU A 81 -6.78 -13.23 -2.02
CA LEU A 81 -5.72 -12.51 -1.33
C LEU A 81 -6.30 -11.45 -0.38
N GLN A 82 -7.39 -10.76 -0.73
CA GLN A 82 -8.07 -9.80 0.15
C GLN A 82 -8.41 -10.41 1.52
N ARG A 83 -8.93 -11.64 1.56
CA ARG A 83 -9.25 -12.34 2.82
C ARG A 83 -8.02 -12.60 3.71
N LEU A 84 -6.82 -12.65 3.12
CA LEU A 84 -5.57 -12.86 3.87
C LEU A 84 -5.02 -11.55 4.46
N ILE A 85 -5.40 -10.39 3.90
CA ILE A 85 -4.81 -9.09 4.26
C ILE A 85 -5.83 -8.08 4.79
N GLU A 86 -7.13 -8.41 4.83
CA GLU A 86 -8.18 -7.48 5.30
C GLU A 86 -7.98 -7.04 6.76
N GLU A 87 -7.37 -7.89 7.58
CA GLU A 87 -7.02 -7.60 8.98
C GLU A 87 -5.76 -6.72 9.12
N THR A 88 -4.98 -6.52 8.04
CA THR A 88 -3.79 -5.66 8.08
C THR A 88 -4.20 -4.19 8.01
N TRP A 89 -3.68 -3.38 8.93
CA TRP A 89 -4.22 -2.04 9.19
C TRP A 89 -3.68 -0.95 8.25
N TYR A 90 -2.43 -1.08 7.78
CA TYR A 90 -1.73 -0.02 7.03
C TYR A 90 -1.36 -0.45 5.61
N ALA A 91 -1.42 0.50 4.68
CA ALA A 91 -1.04 0.35 3.27
C ALA A 91 0.43 -0.09 3.12
N ALA A 92 1.33 0.49 3.93
CA ALA A 92 2.73 0.11 3.96
C ALA A 92 2.93 -1.36 4.39
N ASP A 93 2.20 -1.82 5.40
CA ASP A 93 2.29 -3.19 5.91
C ASP A 93 1.74 -4.19 4.88
N ILE A 94 0.58 -3.88 4.25
CA ILE A 94 0.04 -4.71 3.17
C ILE A 94 1.03 -4.79 2.01
N HIS A 95 1.58 -3.65 1.57
CA HIS A 95 2.57 -3.61 0.50
C HIS A 95 3.84 -4.41 0.84
N HIS A 96 4.31 -4.33 2.09
CA HIS A 96 5.44 -5.11 2.57
C HIS A 96 5.15 -6.61 2.54
N HIS A 97 4.00 -7.02 3.06
CA HIS A 97 3.59 -8.42 3.08
C HIS A 97 3.45 -8.99 1.66
N LEU A 98 2.86 -8.22 0.74
CA LEU A 98 2.79 -8.60 -0.67
C LEU A 98 4.17 -8.77 -1.31
N LYS A 99 5.16 -7.94 -0.97
CA LYS A 99 6.54 -8.11 -1.45
C LYS A 99 7.20 -9.38 -0.92
N GLU A 100 6.95 -9.73 0.35
CA GLU A 100 7.48 -10.95 0.96
C GLU A 100 6.88 -12.21 0.33
N LEU A 101 5.56 -12.26 0.16
CA LEU A 101 4.86 -13.38 -0.46
C LEU A 101 5.33 -13.69 -1.89
N HIS A 102 5.74 -12.65 -2.63
CA HIS A 102 6.21 -12.78 -4.01
C HIS A 102 7.75 -12.76 -4.15
N GLY A 103 8.50 -12.83 -3.04
CA GLY A 103 9.93 -13.14 -3.04
C GLY A 103 10.86 -12.00 -3.46
N GLU A 104 10.39 -10.75 -3.58
CA GLU A 104 11.23 -9.63 -4.03
C GLU A 104 12.25 -9.18 -2.96
N ASN A 105 12.06 -9.56 -1.69
CA ASN A 105 13.00 -9.24 -0.61
C ASN A 105 14.19 -10.23 -0.52
N SER A 106 14.18 -11.31 -1.32
CA SER A 106 15.18 -12.39 -1.30
C SER A 106 16.56 -12.01 -1.86
N ARG A 107 16.72 -10.82 -2.45
CA ARG A 107 17.97 -10.39 -3.10
C ARG A 107 18.94 -9.62 -2.19
N ALA A 108 18.60 -9.38 -0.92
CA ALA A 108 19.47 -8.65 0.01
C ALA A 108 20.29 -9.52 0.99
N LYS A 109 20.35 -10.85 0.81
CA LYS A 109 21.24 -11.73 1.61
C LYS A 109 22.31 -12.40 0.76
N ARG A 110 23.25 -11.59 0.23
CA ARG A 110 24.57 -12.07 -0.22
C ARG A 110 25.67 -11.09 0.20
N PHE A 111 25.96 -11.05 1.49
CA PHE A 111 27.31 -10.78 1.96
C PHE A 111 27.67 -11.81 3.02
N THR A 112 28.03 -13.01 2.57
CA THR A 112 29.00 -13.83 3.28
C THR A 112 30.38 -13.24 3.00
N LYS A 113 30.97 -12.54 3.97
CA LYS A 113 32.43 -12.46 4.06
C LYS A 113 32.86 -13.34 5.23
N ARG A 114 33.39 -14.50 4.87
CA ARG A 114 34.37 -15.22 5.69
C ARG A 114 35.62 -14.35 5.77
N THR A 115 36.11 -14.13 6.98
CA THR A 115 37.53 -14.01 7.32
C THR A 115 37.71 -14.73 8.63
#